data_AF-A0A2W4RJ50-F1
#
_entry.id   AF-A0A2W4RJ50-F1
#
_cell.length_a   1.000
_cell.length_b   1.000
_cell.length_c   1.000
_cell.angle_alpha   90.00
_cell.angle_beta   90.00
_cell.angle_gamma   90.00
#
_symmetry.space_group_name_H-M   'P 1'
#
loop_
_entity.id
_entity.type
_entity.pdbx_description
1 polymer ?
#
loop_
_entity_poly.entity_id
_entity_poly.type
_entity_poly.pdbx_seq_one_letter_code
_entity_poly.pdbx_strand_id
1 'polypeptide(L)' 'TVAALNQAGVADQFSYVSTAGGAFLEWLEGRELPGVAALARD' A
#
# COMPACT_ATOMS: atom_id res chain seq x y z
N THR A 1 -9.27 -7.29 -1.28
CA THR A 1 -9.28 -6.35 -2.42
C THR A 1 -8.41 -6.82 -3.58
N VAL A 2 -7.09 -6.99 -3.40
CA VAL A 2 -6.20 -7.48 -4.48
C VAL A 2 -6.69 -8.80 -5.10
N ALA A 3 -7.10 -9.77 -4.29
CA ALA A 3 -7.65 -11.04 -4.77
C ALA A 3 -8.90 -10.86 -5.66
N ALA A 4 -9.77 -9.90 -5.34
CA ALA A 4 -10.96 -9.60 -6.14
C ALA A 4 -10.60 -8.94 -7.48
N LEU A 5 -9.62 -8.04 -7.50
CA LEU A 5 -9.11 -7.43 -8.74
C LEU A 5 -8.51 -8.48 -9.67
N ASN A 6 -7.73 -9.41 -9.12
CA ASN A 6 -7.16 -10.52 -9.87
C ASN A 6 -8.25 -11.44 -10.43
N GLN A 7 -9.26 -11.78 -9.62
CA GLN A 7 -10.38 -12.62 -10.06
C GLN A 7 -11.26 -11.93 -11.12
N ALA A 8 -11.37 -10.61 -11.07
CA ALA A 8 -12.06 -9.80 -12.06
C ALA A 8 -11.22 -9.51 -13.32
N GLY A 9 -9.94 -9.89 -13.36
CA GLY A 9 -9.06 -9.70 -14.52
C GLY A 9 -8.78 -8.23 -14.85
N VAL A 10 -8.82 -7.34 -13.87
CA VAL A 10 -8.71 -5.88 -14.07
C VAL A 10 -7.50 -5.27 -13.35
N ALA A 11 -6.64 -6.10 -12.73
CA ALA A 11 -5.53 -5.61 -11.91
C ALA A 11 -4.53 -4.71 -12.69
N ASP A 12 -4.35 -4.97 -13.98
CA ASP A 12 -3.51 -4.23 -14.92
C ASP A 12 -4.11 -2.88 -15.36
N GLN A 13 -5.40 -2.66 -15.12
CA GLN A 13 -6.08 -1.39 -15.42
C GLN A 13 -5.89 -0.34 -14.32
N PHE A 14 -5.30 -0.73 -13.16
CA PHE A 14 -4.99 0.18 -12.07
C PHE A 14 -3.55 0.67 -12.17
N SER A 15 -3.34 1.97 -11.95
CA SER A 15 -1.99 2.56 -12.01
C SER A 15 -1.05 2.05 -10.91
N TYR A 16 -1.59 1.65 -9.77
CA TYR A 16 -0.83 1.13 -8.63
C TYR A 16 -1.71 0.23 -7.75
N VAL A 17 -1.17 -0.91 -7.34
CA VAL A 17 -1.82 -1.83 -6.40
C VAL A 17 -0.88 -2.10 -5.24
N SER A 18 -1.22 -1.59 -4.06
CA SER A 18 -0.45 -1.83 -2.84
C SER A 18 -0.70 -3.22 -2.28
N THR A 19 0.36 -3.94 -1.93
CA THR A 19 0.32 -5.20 -1.18
C THR A 19 0.52 -5.00 0.32
N ALA A 20 0.73 -3.77 0.79
CA ALA A 20 1.11 -3.46 2.17
C ALA A 20 -0.05 -3.52 3.19
N GLY A 21 -1.26 -3.91 2.77
CA GLY A 21 -2.39 -4.16 3.66
C GLY A 21 -2.68 -3.00 4.62
N GLY A 22 -2.53 -3.23 5.92
CA GLY A 22 -2.76 -2.23 6.97
C GLY A 22 -1.76 -1.07 6.96
N ALA A 23 -0.48 -1.31 6.66
CA ALA A 23 0.53 -0.24 6.62
C ALA A 23 0.22 0.82 5.55
N PHE A 24 -0.42 0.41 4.44
CA PHE A 24 -0.93 1.36 3.44
C PHE A 24 -2.05 2.24 4.00
N LEU A 25 -2.95 1.68 4.81
CA LEU A 25 -4.04 2.43 5.43
C LEU A 25 -3.51 3.40 6.50
N GLU A 26 -2.61 2.95 7.37
CA GLU A 26 -1.98 3.82 8.40
C GLU A 26 -1.24 5.00 7.76
N TRP A 27 -0.57 4.77 6.64
CA TRP A 27 0.08 5.84 5.88
C TRP A 27 -0.93 6.83 5.28
N LEU A 28 -2.05 6.35 4.72
CA LEU A 28 -3.13 7.22 4.22
C LEU A 28 -3.81 8.03 5.33
N GLU A 29 -3.83 7.51 6.56
CA GLU A 29 -4.27 8.24 7.76
C GLU A 29 -3.28 9.33 8.19
N GLY A 30 -2.12 9.45 7.53
CA GLY A 30 -1.07 10.42 7.84
C GLY A 30 -0.17 10.01 9.00
N ARG A 31 -0.21 8.74 9.42
CA ARG A 31 0.64 8.24 10.50
C ARG A 31 2.07 8.04 9.99
N GLU A 32 3.04 8.36 10.84
CA GLU A 32 4.43 8.00 10.58
C GLU A 32 4.58 6.48 10.61
N LEU A 33 5.17 5.92 9.56
CA LEU A 33 5.50 4.50 9.51
C LEU A 33 6.89 4.27 10.13
N PRO A 34 7.02 3.54 11.25
CA PRO A 34 8.30 3.39 11.96
C PRO A 34 9.41 2.79 11.08
N GLY A 35 9.06 1.85 10.21
CA GLY A 35 10.01 1.24 9.27
C GLY A 35 10.53 2.21 8.21
N VAL A 36 9.74 3.24 7.83
CA VAL A 36 10.18 4.30 6.91
C VAL A 36 11.01 5.34 7.68
N ALA A 37 10.57 5.72 8.89
CA ALA A 37 11.30 6.66 9.75
C ALA A 37 12.71 6.15 10.08
N ALA A 38 12.87 4.84 10.32
CA ALA A 38 14.17 4.23 10.56
C ALA A 38 15.16 4.33 9.37
N LEU A 39 14.68 4.66 8.18
CA LEU A 39 15.50 4.86 6.97
C LEU A 39 15.82 6.32 6.69
N ALA A 40 15.19 7.27 7.39
CA ALA A 40 15.52 8.68 7.27
C ALA A 40 16.96 8.91 7.72
N ARG A 41 17.73 9.66 6.93
CA ARG A 41 19.05 10.14 7.32
C ARG A 41 18.90 11.56 7.83
N ASP A 42 19.51 11.84 8.98
CA ASP A 42 19.68 13.20 9.51
C ASP A 42 20.48 14.10 8.56
#